data_AF-A0A8J5J6V5-F1
#
_entry.id   AF-A0A8J5J6V5-F1
#
_cell.length_a   1.000
_cell.length_b   1.000
_cell.length_c   1.000
_cell.angle_alpha   90.00
_cell.angle_beta   90.00
_cell.angle_gamma   90.00
#
_symmetry.space_group_name_H-M   'P 1'
#
loop_
_entity.id
_entity.type
_entity.pdbx_description
1 polymer ?
#
loop_
_entity_poly.entity_id
_entity_poly.type
_entity_poly.pdbx_seq_one_letter_code
_entity_poly.pdbx_strand_id
1 'polypeptide(L)'
;MRKTIKRTVKVAATAAPRRSPRLNKFLAQTETITTVAAVSVRAKRTPKPKKAVKNKKDLPPSTLSRVFETRYEAKGYTTVIGVDEAGRGPLAGPVVATACHVPLDVTIPGVDDSKKILEPQREALFELLTTHPSITYAVHVNSAQRIDEINILQASLESMTESVNEVAERLRQKDKTFVLVDGNKLPPTLELPAEAVVKGDSKVYSIAAASIIAKVTRDRLMREYDEKFPQYGLAKHKGYPTRDHVAAIAKHGPCEIHRMTFAPLKPKEAPKPKVKGKKKST
;
A
#
# COMPACT_ATOMS: atom_id res chain seq x y z
N MET A 1 58.66 16.76 -43.65
CA MET A 1 57.22 17.04 -43.51
C MET A 1 56.68 16.33 -42.27
N ARG A 2 56.15 17.13 -41.33
CA ARG A 2 55.20 16.83 -40.23
C ARG A 2 55.41 15.57 -39.37
N LYS A 3 56.08 15.75 -38.22
CA LYS A 3 55.98 14.88 -37.03
C LYS A 3 54.58 15.02 -36.42
N THR A 4 53.81 13.94 -36.41
CA THR A 4 52.46 13.89 -35.84
C THR A 4 52.53 13.82 -34.31
N ILE A 5 52.22 14.93 -33.64
CA ILE A 5 52.07 15.01 -32.19
C ILE A 5 50.77 14.28 -31.81
N LYS A 6 50.89 13.11 -31.15
CA LYS A 6 49.76 12.48 -30.45
C LYS A 6 49.42 13.34 -29.22
N ARG A 7 48.39 14.19 -29.32
CA ARG A 7 47.76 14.83 -28.16
C ARG A 7 46.90 13.81 -27.44
N THR A 8 47.36 13.34 -26.30
CA THR A 8 46.55 12.58 -25.34
C THR A 8 45.65 13.58 -24.62
N VAL A 9 44.35 13.59 -24.92
CA VAL A 9 43.36 14.35 -24.16
C VAL A 9 43.05 13.55 -22.89
N LYS A 10 43.58 14.01 -21.76
CA LYS A 10 43.23 13.50 -20.43
C LYS A 10 41.84 14.06 -20.09
N VAL A 11 40.80 13.25 -20.19
CA VAL A 11 39.46 13.62 -19.70
C VAL A 11 39.54 13.66 -18.18
N ALA A 12 39.48 14.85 -17.60
CA ALA A 12 39.40 15.04 -16.17
C ALA A 12 38.05 14.47 -15.68
N ALA A 13 38.10 13.50 -14.77
CA ALA A 13 36.93 13.06 -14.04
C ALA A 13 36.39 14.24 -13.23
N THR A 14 35.22 14.76 -13.62
CA THR A 14 34.47 15.72 -12.83
C THR A 14 34.00 15.02 -11.57
N ALA A 15 34.58 15.41 -10.43
CA ALA A 15 34.17 14.93 -9.12
C ALA A 15 32.68 15.25 -8.88
N ALA A 16 31.90 14.24 -8.51
CA ALA A 16 30.53 14.42 -8.05
C ALA A 16 30.51 15.40 -6.86
N PRO A 17 29.48 16.26 -6.72
CA PRO A 17 29.42 17.22 -5.63
C PRO A 17 29.43 16.47 -4.29
N ARG A 18 30.37 16.83 -3.42
CA ARG A 18 30.49 16.29 -2.06
C ARG A 18 29.17 16.53 -1.31
N ARG A 19 28.41 15.46 -1.10
CA ARG A 19 27.20 15.48 -0.27
C ARG A 19 27.58 15.82 1.17
N SER A 20 26.79 16.66 1.82
CA SER A 20 27.08 17.11 3.18
C SER A 20 26.99 15.93 4.17
N PRO A 21 27.83 15.91 5.23
CA PRO A 21 27.77 14.88 6.27
C PRO A 21 26.39 14.77 6.94
N ARG A 22 25.60 15.86 6.94
CA ARG A 22 24.21 15.87 7.43
C ARG A 22 23.24 15.08 6.54
N LEU A 23 23.42 15.11 5.23
CA LEU A 23 22.54 14.40 4.29
C LEU A 23 22.82 12.89 4.30
N ASN A 24 24.08 12.48 4.44
CA ASN A 24 24.44 11.06 4.63
C ASN A 24 23.95 10.51 5.98
N LYS A 25 23.93 11.34 7.03
CA LYS A 25 23.38 10.95 8.34
C LYS A 25 21.85 10.82 8.34
N PHE A 26 21.16 11.56 7.48
CA PHE A 26 19.70 11.49 7.29
C PHE A 26 19.29 10.25 6.49
N LEU A 27 20.03 9.91 5.42
CA LEU A 27 19.80 8.70 4.62
C LEU A 27 20.14 7.40 5.37
N ALA A 28 21.16 7.42 6.24
CA ALA A 28 21.48 6.28 7.11
C ALA A 28 20.41 5.99 8.19
N GLN A 29 19.54 6.97 8.51
CA GLN A 29 18.45 6.81 9.47
C GLN A 29 17.15 6.29 8.82
N THR A 30 17.03 6.31 7.50
CA THR A 30 15.85 5.81 6.78
C THR A 30 15.98 4.35 6.34
N GLU A 31 17.19 3.77 6.36
CA GLU A 31 17.43 2.36 5.95
C GLU A 31 17.40 1.35 7.10
N THR A 32 16.94 1.74 8.30
CA THR A 32 16.85 0.85 9.47
C THR A 32 15.45 0.77 10.06
N ILE A 33 14.46 0.50 9.21
CA ILE A 33 13.15 -0.03 9.64
C ILE A 33 12.95 -1.41 9.01
N THR A 34 13.86 -2.31 9.35
CA THR A 34 13.66 -3.75 9.20
C THR A 34 14.17 -4.39 10.49
N THR A 35 13.26 -4.68 11.41
CA THR A 35 13.24 -5.78 12.41
C THR A 35 12.37 -5.37 13.59
N VAL A 36 11.34 -6.18 13.82
CA VAL A 36 10.39 -6.04 14.93
C VAL A 36 11.09 -6.52 16.20
N ALA A 37 11.18 -5.67 17.23
CA ALA A 37 11.53 -6.08 18.58
C ALA A 37 10.40 -5.68 19.54
N ALA A 38 9.94 -6.65 20.32
CA ALA A 38 8.85 -6.51 21.28
C ALA A 38 9.18 -5.48 22.37
N VAL A 39 8.28 -4.53 22.62
CA VAL A 39 8.37 -3.59 23.74
C VAL A 39 7.17 -3.78 24.66
N SER A 40 7.46 -4.13 25.91
CA SER A 40 6.51 -4.21 27.02
C SER A 40 6.05 -2.80 27.43
N VAL A 41 4.74 -2.54 27.40
CA VAL A 41 4.15 -1.26 27.83
C VAL A 41 3.23 -1.48 29.04
N ARG A 42 3.54 -0.78 30.12
CA ARG A 42 2.76 -0.73 31.37
C ARG A 42 1.48 0.08 31.15
N ALA A 43 0.33 -0.54 31.39
CA ALA A 43 -0.99 0.02 31.10
C ALA A 43 -1.43 1.14 32.06
N LYS A 44 -2.03 2.21 31.52
CA LYS A 44 -3.00 3.06 32.23
C LYS A 44 -4.37 2.92 31.56
N ARG A 45 -5.42 2.88 32.40
CA ARG A 45 -6.77 2.41 32.10
C ARG A 45 -7.46 3.20 30.99
N THR A 46 -7.86 2.50 29.94
CA THR A 46 -8.76 2.93 28.85
C THR A 46 -10.16 2.31 29.03
N PRO A 47 -11.22 2.91 28.44
CA PRO A 47 -12.60 2.46 28.66
C PRO A 47 -12.85 1.07 28.05
N LYS A 48 -13.79 0.32 28.67
CA LYS A 48 -14.05 -1.12 28.41
C LYS A 48 -14.10 -1.47 26.91
N PRO A 49 -13.29 -2.44 26.45
CA PRO A 49 -13.31 -2.89 25.05
C PRO A 49 -14.60 -3.67 24.76
N LYS A 50 -15.17 -3.46 23.56
CA LYS A 50 -16.15 -4.38 22.97
C LYS A 50 -15.48 -5.76 22.82
N LYS A 51 -16.19 -6.83 23.19
CA LYS A 51 -15.64 -8.21 23.32
C LYS A 51 -14.74 -8.57 22.14
N ALA A 52 -13.45 -8.75 22.40
CA ALA A 52 -12.52 -9.33 21.45
C ALA A 52 -12.96 -10.75 21.10
N VAL A 53 -12.90 -11.12 19.81
CA VAL A 53 -13.15 -12.48 19.35
C VAL A 53 -12.00 -13.34 19.87
N LYS A 54 -12.24 -14.13 20.92
CA LYS A 54 -11.20 -14.85 21.68
C LYS A 54 -10.90 -16.25 21.11
N ASN A 55 -11.71 -16.79 20.20
CA ASN A 55 -11.55 -18.15 19.69
C ASN A 55 -11.78 -18.25 18.17
N LYS A 56 -10.96 -19.06 17.49
CA LYS A 56 -11.14 -19.48 16.07
C LYS A 56 -12.56 -20.01 15.76
N LYS A 57 -13.29 -20.50 16.78
CA LYS A 57 -14.64 -21.06 16.66
C LYS A 57 -15.75 -20.03 16.39
N ASP A 58 -15.48 -18.74 16.56
CA ASP A 58 -16.50 -17.68 16.39
C ASP A 58 -16.46 -17.03 15.00
N LEU A 59 -15.52 -17.44 14.14
CA LEU A 59 -15.44 -16.97 12.76
C LEU A 59 -16.35 -17.84 11.87
N PRO A 60 -17.21 -17.23 11.03
CA PRO A 60 -18.02 -17.98 10.08
C PRO A 60 -17.11 -18.75 9.09
N PRO A 61 -17.59 -19.81 8.45
CA PRO A 61 -16.84 -20.44 7.36
C PRO A 61 -16.54 -19.41 6.25
N SER A 62 -15.40 -19.55 5.57
CA SER A 62 -15.16 -18.79 4.35
C SER A 62 -16.17 -19.20 3.29
N THR A 63 -16.75 -18.23 2.59
CA THR A 63 -17.67 -18.47 1.47
C THR A 63 -16.96 -18.44 0.11
N LEU A 64 -15.66 -18.17 0.09
CA LEU A 64 -14.88 -18.01 -1.13
C LEU A 64 -14.44 -19.37 -1.66
N SER A 65 -14.69 -19.59 -2.96
CA SER A 65 -14.14 -20.74 -3.67
C SER A 65 -12.64 -20.54 -3.98
N ARG A 66 -11.88 -21.63 -4.13
CA ARG A 66 -10.48 -21.61 -4.58
C ARG A 66 -10.31 -21.85 -6.09
N VAL A 67 -11.38 -21.62 -6.88
CA VAL A 67 -11.43 -21.97 -8.31
C VAL A 67 -10.35 -21.24 -9.11
N PHE A 68 -10.06 -19.99 -8.78
CA PHE A 68 -9.01 -19.23 -9.46
C PHE A 68 -7.63 -19.82 -9.18
N GLU A 69 -7.31 -20.06 -7.92
CA GLU A 69 -6.02 -20.61 -7.51
C GLU A 69 -5.80 -22.01 -8.11
N THR A 70 -6.80 -22.91 -8.01
CA THR A 70 -6.74 -24.25 -8.59
C THR A 70 -6.62 -24.23 -10.12
N ARG A 71 -7.28 -23.28 -10.80
CA ARG A 71 -7.16 -23.11 -12.26
C ARG A 71 -5.71 -22.84 -12.69
N TYR A 72 -4.95 -22.08 -11.91
CA TYR A 72 -3.55 -21.77 -12.24
C TYR A 72 -2.57 -22.84 -11.78
N GLU A 73 -2.85 -23.51 -10.67
CA GLU A 73 -2.10 -24.70 -10.27
C GLU A 73 -2.17 -25.78 -11.36
N ALA A 74 -3.36 -26.04 -11.91
CA ALA A 74 -3.55 -26.99 -13.01
C ALA A 74 -2.78 -26.62 -14.30
N LYS A 75 -2.35 -25.37 -14.44
CA LYS A 75 -1.49 -24.88 -15.54
C LYS A 75 0.01 -24.96 -15.23
N GLY A 76 0.38 -25.50 -14.07
CA GLY A 76 1.77 -25.66 -13.62
C GLY A 76 2.29 -24.54 -12.71
N TYR A 77 1.46 -23.57 -12.34
CA TYR A 77 1.85 -22.52 -11.38
C TYR A 77 1.66 -23.01 -9.95
N THR A 78 2.72 -23.48 -9.31
CA THR A 78 2.66 -23.99 -7.93
C THR A 78 2.56 -22.88 -6.88
N THR A 79 2.80 -21.63 -7.27
CA THR A 79 2.64 -20.45 -6.41
C THR A 79 1.61 -19.51 -7.03
N VAL A 80 0.48 -19.29 -6.35
CA VAL A 80 -0.51 -18.26 -6.73
C VAL A 80 -0.55 -17.18 -5.66
N ILE A 81 -0.27 -15.95 -6.07
CA ILE A 81 -0.26 -14.75 -5.19
C ILE A 81 -1.51 -13.93 -5.47
N GLY A 82 -2.29 -13.62 -4.43
CA GLY A 82 -3.37 -12.64 -4.50
C GLY A 82 -2.88 -11.27 -4.02
N VAL A 83 -3.38 -10.20 -4.64
CA VAL A 83 -2.93 -8.83 -4.36
C VAL A 83 -4.13 -7.89 -4.27
N ASP A 84 -4.14 -7.04 -3.25
CA ASP A 84 -5.15 -5.98 -3.07
C ASP A 84 -4.56 -4.75 -2.35
N GLU A 85 -5.26 -3.62 -2.43
CA GLU A 85 -4.91 -2.38 -1.76
C GLU A 85 -5.98 -1.84 -0.80
N ALA A 86 -5.52 -1.06 0.18
CA ALA A 86 -6.35 -0.21 1.01
C ALA A 86 -5.91 1.25 0.92
N GLY A 87 -6.87 2.16 0.90
CA GLY A 87 -6.59 3.59 1.10
C GLY A 87 -6.52 4.46 -0.14
N ARG A 88 -7.18 4.12 -1.24
CA ARG A 88 -7.20 5.00 -2.42
C ARG A 88 -8.04 6.26 -2.27
N GLY A 89 -9.20 6.17 -1.61
CA GLY A 89 -10.13 7.30 -1.46
C GLY A 89 -9.84 8.37 -0.39
N PRO A 90 -9.14 8.08 0.73
CA PRO A 90 -8.88 9.05 1.80
C PRO A 90 -8.14 10.32 1.37
N LEU A 91 -8.39 11.42 2.09
CA LEU A 91 -7.65 12.68 1.96
C LEU A 91 -6.31 12.66 2.68
N ALA A 92 -6.13 11.76 3.65
CA ALA A 92 -4.93 11.67 4.47
C ALA A 92 -4.46 10.22 4.64
N GLY A 93 -3.16 10.08 4.86
CA GLY A 93 -2.45 8.83 5.09
C GLY A 93 -2.05 8.11 3.80
N PRO A 94 -1.39 6.96 3.94
CA PRO A 94 -0.81 6.23 2.82
C PRO A 94 -1.84 5.41 2.04
N VAL A 95 -1.42 4.93 0.88
CA VAL A 95 -1.99 3.74 0.23
C VAL A 95 -1.13 2.55 0.64
N VAL A 96 -1.79 1.44 0.99
CA VAL A 96 -1.13 0.21 1.45
C VAL A 96 -1.55 -0.90 0.50
N ALA A 97 -0.61 -1.61 -0.09
CA ALA A 97 -0.90 -2.82 -0.86
C ALA A 97 -0.30 -4.04 -0.16
N THR A 98 -0.93 -5.19 -0.35
CA THR A 98 -0.44 -6.46 0.16
C THR A 98 -0.50 -7.51 -0.93
N ALA A 99 0.55 -8.32 -1.00
CA ALA A 99 0.57 -9.58 -1.72
C ALA A 99 0.51 -10.72 -0.72
N CYS A 100 -0.28 -11.76 -1.02
CA CYS A 100 -0.46 -12.90 -0.14
C CYS A 100 -0.53 -14.20 -0.96
N HIS A 101 0.36 -15.13 -0.64
CA HIS A 101 0.28 -16.52 -1.06
C HIS A 101 -0.29 -17.37 0.08
N VAL A 102 -1.40 -18.03 -0.18
CA VAL A 102 -2.00 -19.02 0.72
C VAL A 102 -2.00 -20.37 0.01
N PRO A 103 -1.29 -21.39 0.53
CA PRO A 103 -1.36 -22.75 -0.02
C PRO A 103 -2.79 -23.28 -0.13
N LEU A 104 -3.04 -24.20 -1.07
CA LEU A 104 -4.39 -24.72 -1.33
C LEU A 104 -4.93 -25.64 -0.22
N ASP A 105 -4.04 -26.30 0.51
CA ASP A 105 -4.33 -27.10 1.69
C ASP A 105 -4.55 -26.25 2.96
N VAL A 106 -4.28 -24.94 2.89
CA VAL A 106 -4.51 -23.99 3.97
C VAL A 106 -5.82 -23.24 3.76
N THR A 107 -6.72 -23.37 4.74
CA THR A 107 -7.96 -22.60 4.83
C THR A 107 -8.10 -21.99 6.22
N ILE A 108 -8.32 -20.68 6.27
CA ILE A 108 -8.62 -19.90 7.47
C ILE A 108 -10.11 -19.55 7.43
N PRO A 109 -10.92 -20.07 8.37
CA PRO A 109 -12.32 -19.69 8.47
C PRO A 109 -12.50 -18.19 8.59
N GLY A 110 -13.47 -17.63 7.87
CA GLY A 110 -13.86 -16.22 7.95
C GLY A 110 -13.14 -15.29 6.98
N VAL A 111 -12.16 -15.78 6.20
CA VAL A 111 -11.59 -15.00 5.09
C VAL A 111 -12.66 -14.79 4.01
N ASP A 112 -13.01 -13.53 3.78
CA ASP A 112 -13.98 -13.06 2.80
C ASP A 112 -13.68 -11.56 2.51
N ASP A 113 -14.49 -10.91 1.67
CA ASP A 113 -14.44 -9.48 1.38
C ASP A 113 -14.32 -8.69 2.69
N SER A 114 -13.17 -8.04 2.87
CA SER A 114 -12.86 -7.36 4.12
C SER A 114 -13.93 -6.32 4.47
N LYS A 115 -14.58 -5.67 3.49
CA LYS A 115 -15.59 -4.63 3.75
C LYS A 115 -16.86 -5.21 4.41
N LYS A 116 -17.12 -6.51 4.26
CA LYS A 116 -18.24 -7.22 4.90
C LYS A 116 -17.92 -7.74 6.30
N ILE A 117 -16.64 -7.77 6.67
CA ILE A 117 -16.17 -8.30 7.95
C ILE A 117 -16.11 -7.19 9.00
N LEU A 118 -16.55 -7.43 10.23
CA LEU A 118 -16.46 -6.43 11.30
C LEU A 118 -15.00 -6.23 11.74
N GLU A 119 -14.65 -5.02 12.18
CA GLU A 119 -13.28 -4.67 12.60
C GLU A 119 -12.65 -5.67 13.60
N PRO A 120 -13.33 -6.12 14.68
CA PRO A 120 -12.75 -7.11 15.59
C PRO A 120 -12.48 -8.47 14.94
N GLN A 121 -13.33 -8.92 14.01
CA GLN A 121 -13.13 -10.16 13.27
C GLN A 121 -11.97 -10.02 12.28
N ARG A 122 -11.87 -8.86 11.64
CA ARG A 122 -10.79 -8.53 10.71
C ARG A 122 -9.43 -8.49 11.40
N GLU A 123 -9.35 -7.91 12.60
CA GLU A 123 -8.15 -7.93 13.44
C GLU A 123 -7.77 -9.38 13.82
N ALA A 124 -8.74 -10.22 14.18
CA ALA A 124 -8.47 -11.64 14.45
C ALA A 124 -7.97 -12.38 13.20
N LEU A 125 -8.56 -12.14 12.03
CA LEU A 125 -8.14 -12.72 10.76
C LEU A 125 -6.75 -12.24 10.34
N PHE A 126 -6.42 -10.97 10.58
CA PHE A 126 -5.08 -10.44 10.37
C PHE A 126 -4.05 -11.23 11.16
N GLU A 127 -4.27 -11.44 12.46
CA GLU A 127 -3.34 -12.22 13.29
C GLU A 127 -3.23 -13.67 12.78
N LEU A 128 -4.35 -14.30 12.39
CA LEU A 128 -4.33 -15.65 11.83
C LEU A 128 -3.56 -15.74 10.51
N LEU A 129 -3.76 -14.80 9.59
CA LEU A 129 -3.10 -14.77 8.29
C LEU A 129 -1.61 -14.50 8.43
N THR A 130 -1.22 -13.57 9.30
CA THR A 130 0.16 -13.06 9.39
C THR A 130 1.08 -13.93 10.24
N THR A 131 0.51 -14.80 11.10
CA THR A 131 1.27 -15.73 11.95
C THR A 131 1.23 -17.17 11.46
N HIS A 132 0.44 -17.48 10.42
CA HIS A 132 0.35 -18.84 9.89
C HIS A 132 1.67 -19.24 9.22
N PRO A 133 2.31 -20.35 9.62
CA PRO A 133 3.67 -20.69 9.17
C PRO A 133 3.76 -20.96 7.66
N SER A 134 2.68 -21.43 7.04
CA SER A 134 2.63 -21.73 5.59
C SER A 134 2.16 -20.56 4.72
N ILE A 135 1.74 -19.43 5.30
CA ILE A 135 1.28 -18.28 4.52
C ILE A 135 2.44 -17.31 4.35
N THR A 136 2.71 -16.93 3.11
CA THR A 136 3.72 -15.91 2.80
C THR A 136 3.00 -14.65 2.34
N TYR A 137 3.32 -13.52 2.95
CA TYR A 137 2.77 -12.23 2.55
C TYR A 137 3.84 -11.15 2.62
N ALA A 138 3.58 -10.03 1.97
CA ALA A 138 4.37 -8.82 2.08
C ALA A 138 3.48 -7.59 1.94
N VAL A 139 3.85 -6.50 2.60
CA VAL A 139 3.09 -5.26 2.63
C VAL A 139 3.99 -4.13 2.15
N HIS A 140 3.51 -3.36 1.18
CA HIS A 140 4.18 -2.13 0.76
C HIS A 140 3.29 -0.92 1.06
N VAL A 141 3.92 0.18 1.46
CA VAL A 141 3.24 1.41 1.89
C VAL A 141 3.77 2.59 1.10
N ASN A 142 2.91 3.24 0.33
CA ASN A 142 3.23 4.49 -0.34
C ASN A 142 2.64 5.69 0.40
N SER A 143 3.51 6.66 0.70
CA SER A 143 3.18 7.85 1.47
C SER A 143 2.23 8.80 0.73
N ALA A 144 1.62 9.75 1.46
CA ALA A 144 0.81 10.81 0.85
C ALA A 144 1.63 11.66 -0.14
N GLN A 145 2.90 11.92 0.18
CA GLN A 145 3.84 12.64 -0.68
C GLN A 145 4.07 11.87 -1.99
N ARG A 146 4.34 10.56 -1.90
CA ARG A 146 4.50 9.73 -3.09
C ARG A 146 3.23 9.69 -3.94
N ILE A 147 2.05 9.61 -3.30
CA ILE A 147 0.76 9.70 -3.98
C ILE A 147 0.62 11.04 -4.74
N ASP A 148 1.04 12.15 -4.14
CA ASP A 148 0.98 13.46 -4.79
C ASP A 148 1.98 13.57 -5.96
N GLU A 149 3.16 12.94 -5.86
CA GLU A 149 4.18 12.92 -6.91
C GLU A 149 3.75 12.15 -8.16
N ILE A 150 3.22 10.92 -7.97
CA ILE A 150 2.99 9.98 -9.07
C ILE A 150 1.52 9.68 -9.34
N ASN A 151 0.59 10.34 -8.63
CA ASN A 151 -0.84 10.06 -8.59
C ASN A 151 -1.25 8.75 -7.91
N ILE A 152 -2.49 8.70 -7.43
CA ILE A 152 -2.99 7.58 -6.62
C ILE A 152 -3.06 6.25 -7.37
N LEU A 153 -3.34 6.26 -8.68
CA LEU A 153 -3.38 5.02 -9.44
C LEU A 153 -1.98 4.42 -9.52
N GLN A 154 -0.96 5.21 -9.88
CA GLN A 154 0.41 4.70 -9.99
C GLN A 154 0.98 4.34 -8.63
N ALA A 155 0.74 5.13 -7.58
CA ALA A 155 1.19 4.79 -6.23
C ALA A 155 0.61 3.47 -5.72
N SER A 156 -0.66 3.17 -6.07
CA SER A 156 -1.29 1.89 -5.77
C SER A 156 -0.63 0.74 -6.54
N LEU A 157 -0.45 0.89 -7.86
CA LEU A 157 0.15 -0.14 -8.71
C LEU A 157 1.61 -0.39 -8.36
N GLU A 158 2.38 0.66 -8.01
CA GLU A 158 3.75 0.56 -7.51
C GLU A 158 3.78 -0.28 -6.22
N SER A 159 2.92 0.03 -5.24
CA SER A 159 2.87 -0.77 -4.00
C SER A 159 2.47 -2.22 -4.24
N MET A 160 1.57 -2.49 -5.20
CA MET A 160 1.23 -3.86 -5.59
C MET A 160 2.45 -4.58 -6.14
N THR A 161 3.19 -4.00 -7.10
CA THR A 161 4.41 -4.58 -7.66
C THR A 161 5.44 -4.90 -6.57
N GLU A 162 5.74 -3.93 -5.69
CA GLU A 162 6.72 -4.12 -4.61
C GLU A 162 6.33 -5.28 -3.68
N SER A 163 5.07 -5.31 -3.24
CA SER A 163 4.59 -6.40 -2.38
C SER A 163 4.67 -7.77 -3.05
N VAL A 164 4.37 -7.85 -4.35
CA VAL A 164 4.47 -9.11 -5.11
C VAL A 164 5.92 -9.57 -5.24
N ASN A 165 6.82 -8.64 -5.59
CA ASN A 165 8.25 -8.94 -5.75
C ASN A 165 8.84 -9.51 -4.46
N GLU A 166 8.48 -8.94 -3.32
CA GLU A 166 8.94 -9.41 -2.01
C GLU A 166 8.40 -10.81 -1.68
N VAL A 167 7.11 -11.10 -1.93
CA VAL A 167 6.56 -12.46 -1.74
C VAL A 167 7.25 -13.46 -2.66
N ALA A 168 7.42 -13.12 -3.94
CA ALA A 168 8.03 -14.00 -4.92
C ALA A 168 9.51 -14.30 -4.61
N GLU A 169 10.24 -13.30 -4.11
CA GLU A 169 11.61 -13.46 -3.61
C GLU A 169 11.67 -14.39 -2.40
N ARG A 170 10.81 -14.17 -1.39
CA ARG A 170 10.73 -15.01 -0.18
C ARG A 170 10.42 -16.47 -0.50
N LEU A 171 9.55 -16.72 -1.48
CA LEU A 171 9.18 -18.07 -1.92
C LEU A 171 10.24 -18.76 -2.79
N ARG A 172 11.13 -17.99 -3.45
CA ARG A 172 12.18 -18.50 -4.36
C ARG A 172 11.63 -19.38 -5.50
N GLN A 173 10.46 -19.04 -6.04
CA GLN A 173 9.77 -19.80 -7.11
C GLN A 173 9.19 -18.89 -8.19
N LYS A 174 9.95 -17.89 -8.66
CA LYS A 174 9.45 -16.89 -9.63
C LYS A 174 8.92 -17.52 -10.92
N ASP A 175 9.57 -18.56 -11.42
CA ASP A 175 9.22 -19.30 -12.65
C ASP A 175 7.89 -20.08 -12.55
N LYS A 176 7.44 -20.38 -11.32
CA LYS A 176 6.17 -21.08 -11.05
C LYS A 176 5.13 -20.18 -10.37
N THR A 177 5.33 -18.87 -10.39
CA THR A 177 4.46 -17.90 -9.74
C THR A 177 3.45 -17.30 -10.72
N PHE A 178 2.19 -17.25 -10.34
CA PHE A 178 1.12 -16.51 -11.02
C PHE A 178 0.47 -15.50 -10.07
N VAL A 179 0.11 -14.32 -10.57
CA VAL A 179 -0.43 -13.22 -9.76
C VAL A 179 -1.89 -12.92 -10.12
N LEU A 180 -2.74 -12.84 -9.10
CA LEU A 180 -4.13 -12.42 -9.20
C LEU A 180 -4.26 -11.05 -8.52
N VAL A 181 -4.59 -10.03 -9.30
CA VAL A 181 -4.64 -8.63 -8.83
C VAL A 181 -6.09 -8.17 -8.72
N ASP A 182 -6.49 -7.57 -7.58
CA ASP A 182 -7.81 -6.95 -7.47
C ASP A 182 -7.97 -5.77 -8.45
N GLY A 183 -9.15 -5.69 -9.06
CA GLY A 183 -9.54 -4.58 -9.92
C GLY A 183 -9.46 -4.90 -11.41
N ASN A 184 -9.20 -3.88 -12.22
CA ASN A 184 -9.30 -3.94 -13.67
C ASN A 184 -8.01 -3.55 -14.42
N LYS A 185 -6.91 -3.40 -13.68
CA LYS A 185 -5.61 -3.01 -14.25
C LYS A 185 -4.52 -3.85 -13.60
N LEU A 186 -3.59 -4.31 -14.43
CA LEU A 186 -2.35 -4.88 -13.95
C LEU A 186 -1.33 -3.77 -13.69
N PRO A 187 -0.46 -3.91 -12.68
CA PRO A 187 0.69 -3.03 -12.52
C PRO A 187 1.59 -3.12 -13.75
N PRO A 188 1.95 -1.99 -14.39
CA PRO A 188 2.70 -2.02 -15.65
C PRO A 188 4.14 -2.52 -15.49
N THR A 189 4.68 -2.47 -14.27
CA THR A 189 6.03 -2.91 -13.92
C THR A 189 6.07 -4.34 -13.37
N LEU A 190 4.94 -5.05 -13.34
CA LEU A 190 4.89 -6.43 -12.87
C LEU A 190 5.37 -7.37 -13.99
N GLU A 191 6.51 -8.03 -13.76
CA GLU A 191 7.13 -8.95 -14.73
C GLU A 191 6.55 -10.38 -14.68
N LEU A 192 5.89 -10.74 -13.58
CA LEU A 192 5.29 -12.05 -13.39
C LEU A 192 3.98 -12.20 -14.19
N PRO A 193 3.65 -13.41 -14.65
CA PRO A 193 2.37 -13.64 -15.32
C PRO A 193 1.22 -13.36 -14.36
N ALA A 194 0.22 -12.62 -14.85
CA ALA A 194 -0.84 -12.08 -14.00
C ALA A 194 -2.20 -11.98 -14.69
N GLU A 195 -3.27 -11.98 -13.89
CA GLU A 195 -4.64 -11.68 -14.31
C GLU A 195 -5.25 -10.66 -13.34
N ALA A 196 -5.92 -9.62 -13.87
CA ALA A 196 -6.69 -8.68 -13.07
C ALA A 196 -8.12 -9.20 -12.91
N VAL A 197 -8.62 -9.23 -11.67
CA VAL A 197 -9.93 -9.79 -11.31
C VAL A 197 -10.79 -8.69 -10.71
N VAL A 198 -11.85 -8.29 -11.43
CA VAL A 198 -12.78 -7.27 -10.95
C VAL A 198 -13.56 -7.80 -9.74
N LYS A 199 -13.47 -7.10 -8.60
CA LYS A 199 -14.00 -7.52 -7.30
C LYS A 199 -13.38 -8.85 -6.85
N GLY A 200 -12.09 -9.00 -7.05
CA GLY A 200 -11.30 -10.16 -6.69
C GLY A 200 -11.36 -10.45 -5.19
N ASP A 201 -11.42 -9.42 -4.36
CA ASP A 201 -11.63 -9.53 -2.89
C ASP A 201 -12.87 -10.34 -2.49
N SER A 202 -13.89 -10.39 -3.37
CA SER A 202 -15.14 -11.14 -3.17
C SER A 202 -15.19 -12.48 -3.92
N LYS A 203 -14.13 -12.87 -4.63
CA LYS A 203 -14.12 -14.02 -5.54
C LYS A 203 -12.92 -14.95 -5.38
N VAL A 204 -11.78 -14.39 -5.00
CA VAL A 204 -10.47 -15.05 -4.95
C VAL A 204 -9.98 -15.00 -3.53
N TYR A 205 -9.69 -16.17 -2.96
CA TYR A 205 -9.36 -16.31 -1.57
C TYR A 205 -8.04 -15.61 -1.22
N SER A 206 -7.02 -15.76 -2.06
CA SER A 206 -5.72 -15.09 -1.85
C SER A 206 -5.81 -13.57 -1.93
N ILE A 207 -6.68 -13.02 -2.81
CA ILE A 207 -6.96 -11.58 -2.87
C ILE A 207 -7.70 -11.13 -1.61
N ALA A 208 -8.71 -11.89 -1.16
CA ALA A 208 -9.42 -11.58 0.08
C ALA A 208 -8.47 -11.56 1.30
N ALA A 209 -7.55 -12.52 1.39
CA ALA A 209 -6.51 -12.53 2.41
C ALA A 209 -5.63 -11.28 2.35
N ALA A 210 -5.15 -10.90 1.16
CA ALA A 210 -4.40 -9.66 0.96
C ALA A 210 -5.20 -8.41 1.37
N SER A 211 -6.50 -8.35 1.01
CA SER A 211 -7.39 -7.23 1.35
C SER A 211 -7.50 -7.00 2.85
N ILE A 212 -7.60 -8.08 3.63
CA ILE A 212 -7.69 -8.05 5.09
C ILE A 212 -6.39 -7.48 5.68
N ILE A 213 -5.25 -7.99 5.21
CA ILE A 213 -3.93 -7.55 5.68
C ILE A 213 -3.70 -6.07 5.34
N ALA A 214 -3.95 -5.65 4.10
CA ALA A 214 -3.80 -4.26 3.67
C ALA A 214 -4.69 -3.33 4.49
N LYS A 215 -5.95 -3.72 4.72
CA LYS A 215 -6.93 -2.91 5.44
C LYS A 215 -6.58 -2.75 6.92
N VAL A 216 -6.26 -3.84 7.61
CA VAL A 216 -5.89 -3.77 9.04
C VAL A 216 -4.59 -3.00 9.21
N THR A 217 -3.59 -3.25 8.36
CA THR A 217 -2.32 -2.51 8.41
C THR A 217 -2.55 -1.02 8.24
N ARG A 218 -3.33 -0.62 7.22
CA ARG A 218 -3.65 0.79 7.02
C ARG A 218 -4.41 1.40 8.19
N ASP A 219 -5.42 0.70 8.72
CA ASP A 219 -6.21 1.24 9.83
C ASP A 219 -5.38 1.39 11.11
N ARG A 220 -4.43 0.50 11.38
CA ARG A 220 -3.43 0.62 12.45
C ARG A 220 -2.56 1.87 12.24
N LEU A 221 -2.01 2.09 11.05
CA LEU A 221 -1.24 3.30 10.72
C LEU A 221 -2.06 4.58 10.93
N MET A 222 -3.34 4.58 10.56
CA MET A 222 -4.20 5.75 10.79
C MET A 222 -4.48 6.02 12.27
N ARG A 223 -4.46 5.00 13.14
CA ARG A 223 -4.54 5.18 14.60
C ARG A 223 -3.24 5.80 15.14
N GLU A 224 -2.09 5.35 14.66
CA GLU A 224 -0.79 5.96 15.03
C GLU A 224 -0.68 7.42 14.55
N TYR A 225 -1.20 7.74 13.36
CA TYR A 225 -1.26 9.12 12.90
C TYR A 225 -2.23 9.98 13.70
N ASP A 226 -3.30 9.41 14.26
CA ASP A 226 -4.20 10.14 15.15
C ASP A 226 -3.49 10.58 16.43
N GLU A 227 -2.59 9.75 16.97
CA GLU A 227 -1.79 10.11 18.13
C GLU A 227 -0.84 11.28 17.83
N LYS A 228 -0.28 11.32 16.60
CA LYS A 228 0.60 12.40 16.14
C LYS A 228 -0.16 13.67 15.76
N PHE A 229 -1.37 13.53 15.23
CA PHE A 229 -2.21 14.62 14.75
C PHE A 229 -3.63 14.55 15.33
N PRO A 230 -3.78 14.69 16.66
CA PRO A 230 -5.04 14.42 17.36
C PRO A 230 -6.18 15.37 16.97
N GLN A 231 -5.87 16.53 16.37
CA GLN A 231 -6.86 17.50 15.94
C GLN A 231 -7.73 17.03 14.76
N TYR A 232 -7.33 15.98 14.03
CA TYR A 232 -8.05 15.54 12.83
C TYR A 232 -8.99 14.36 13.03
N GLY A 233 -8.93 13.60 14.13
CA GLY A 233 -9.84 12.46 14.38
C GLY A 233 -9.64 11.25 13.45
N LEU A 234 -8.42 11.07 12.94
CA LEU A 234 -8.00 10.03 12.00
C LEU A 234 -8.27 8.61 12.51
N ALA A 235 -8.25 8.36 13.82
CA ALA A 235 -8.55 7.04 14.37
C ALA A 235 -10.00 6.62 14.09
N LYS A 236 -10.93 7.56 13.89
CA LYS A 236 -12.34 7.28 13.61
C LYS A 236 -12.56 7.05 12.12
N HIS A 237 -12.30 8.07 11.31
CA HIS A 237 -12.63 8.06 9.88
C HIS A 237 -11.46 7.66 8.98
N LYS A 238 -10.30 7.29 9.51
CA LYS A 238 -9.17 6.71 8.75
C LYS A 238 -8.70 7.57 7.56
N GLY A 239 -8.82 8.89 7.70
CA GLY A 239 -8.48 9.88 6.67
C GLY A 239 -9.54 10.10 5.58
N TYR A 240 -10.68 9.41 5.60
CA TYR A 240 -11.77 9.63 4.61
C TYR A 240 -12.37 11.05 4.74
N PRO A 241 -12.92 11.62 3.64
CA PRO A 241 -13.48 12.98 3.61
C PRO A 241 -14.85 13.08 4.34
N THR A 242 -14.87 12.73 5.62
CA THR A 242 -16.05 12.94 6.47
C THR A 242 -16.22 14.41 6.80
N ARG A 243 -17.43 14.81 7.23
CA ARG A 243 -17.69 16.19 7.65
C ARG A 243 -16.71 16.65 8.74
N ASP A 244 -16.45 15.79 9.73
CA ASP A 244 -15.51 16.06 10.82
C ASP A 244 -14.10 16.29 10.30
N HIS A 245 -13.64 15.44 9.37
CA HIS A 245 -12.29 15.56 8.81
C HIS A 245 -12.11 16.85 8.01
N VAL A 246 -13.08 17.18 7.14
CA VAL A 246 -13.05 18.40 6.34
C VAL A 246 -13.11 19.64 7.23
N ALA A 247 -13.92 19.63 8.29
CA ALA A 247 -13.98 20.71 9.26
C ALA A 247 -12.67 20.88 10.04
N ALA A 248 -12.03 19.78 10.45
CA ALA A 248 -10.72 19.81 11.11
C ALA A 248 -9.64 20.39 10.20
N ILE A 249 -9.59 19.98 8.93
CA ILE A 249 -8.70 20.56 7.91
C ILE A 249 -8.96 22.05 7.74
N ALA A 250 -10.22 22.48 7.65
CA ALA A 250 -10.54 23.90 7.50
C ALA A 250 -10.11 24.74 8.71
N LYS A 251 -10.18 24.17 9.91
CA LYS A 251 -9.81 24.84 11.17
C LYS A 251 -8.30 24.87 11.42
N HIS A 252 -7.59 23.78 11.12
CA HIS A 252 -6.20 23.57 11.51
C HIS A 252 -5.20 23.62 10.34
N GLY A 253 -5.71 23.71 9.11
CA GLY A 253 -4.91 23.50 7.89
C GLY A 253 -4.65 22.02 7.62
N PRO A 254 -4.11 21.66 6.45
CA PRO A 254 -3.59 20.31 6.20
C PRO A 254 -2.24 20.09 6.92
N CYS A 255 -1.97 18.84 7.30
CA CYS A 255 -0.66 18.39 7.82
C CYS A 255 0.10 17.48 6.84
N GLU A 256 1.30 17.03 7.23
CA GLU A 256 2.25 16.29 6.38
C GLU A 256 1.69 15.02 5.73
N ILE A 257 0.67 14.38 6.29
CA ILE A 257 0.07 13.17 5.73
C ILE A 257 -1.15 13.42 4.84
N HIS A 258 -1.53 14.68 4.63
CA HIS A 258 -2.62 15.02 3.71
C HIS A 258 -2.14 14.97 2.25
N ARG A 259 -3.01 14.48 1.38
CA ARG A 259 -2.78 14.36 -0.07
C ARG A 259 -3.20 15.65 -0.73
N MET A 260 -2.23 16.51 -0.99
CA MET A 260 -2.47 17.87 -1.45
C MET A 260 -3.01 17.92 -2.88
N THR A 261 -2.94 16.82 -3.63
CA THR A 261 -3.52 16.71 -4.99
C THR A 261 -4.99 16.29 -5.01
N PHE A 262 -5.57 15.88 -3.87
CA PHE A 262 -6.96 15.42 -3.77
C PHE A 262 -7.92 16.58 -3.54
N ALA A 263 -9.09 16.57 -4.16
CA ALA A 263 -10.16 17.49 -3.78
C ALA A 263 -10.65 17.16 -2.36
N PRO A 264 -10.90 18.15 -1.47
CA PRO A 264 -10.92 19.60 -1.72
C PRO A 264 -9.59 20.32 -1.44
N LEU A 265 -8.51 19.60 -1.10
CA LEU A 265 -7.20 20.18 -0.77
C LEU A 265 -6.45 20.71 -1.98
N LYS A 266 -6.73 20.15 -3.17
CA LYS A 266 -6.13 20.56 -4.43
C LYS A 266 -6.26 22.08 -4.61
N PRO A 267 -5.14 22.82 -4.78
CA PRO A 267 -5.19 24.24 -5.06
C PRO A 267 -6.06 24.49 -6.30
N LYS A 268 -6.97 25.46 -6.20
CA LYS A 268 -7.69 25.94 -7.39
C LYS A 268 -6.68 26.59 -8.32
N GLU A 269 -6.54 26.09 -9.55
CA GLU A 269 -5.78 26.80 -10.57
C GLU A 269 -6.38 28.21 -10.74
N ALA A 270 -5.53 29.23 -10.76
CA ALA A 270 -5.97 30.58 -11.08
C ALA A 270 -6.63 30.56 -12.47
N PRO A 271 -7.77 31.24 -12.68
CA PRO A 271 -8.41 31.28 -13.99
C PRO A 271 -7.42 31.79 -15.02
N LYS A 272 -7.19 31.02 -16.10
CA LYS A 272 -6.31 31.43 -17.19
C LYS A 272 -6.79 32.79 -17.73
N PRO A 273 -5.90 33.77 -17.96
CA PRO A 273 -6.31 35.07 -18.49
C PRO A 273 -7.04 34.86 -19.81
N LYS A 274 -8.26 35.40 -19.91
CA LYS A 274 -9.03 35.39 -21.16
C LYS A 274 -8.23 36.15 -22.21
N VAL A 275 -7.67 35.45 -23.20
CA VAL A 275 -7.08 36.08 -24.38
C VAL A 275 -8.20 36.82 -25.08
N LYS A 276 -8.23 38.15 -24.97
CA LYS A 276 -9.11 39.00 -25.78
C LYS A 276 -8.68 38.79 -27.24
N GLY A 277 -9.52 38.09 -28.00
CA GLY A 277 -9.31 37.92 -29.44
C GLY A 277 -9.11 39.30 -30.09
N LYS A 278 -8.01 39.46 -30.82
CA LYS A 278 -7.80 40.61 -31.70
C LYS A 278 -9.01 40.69 -32.63
N LYS A 279 -9.80 41.77 -32.54
CA LYS A 279 -10.72 42.15 -33.61
C LYS A 279 -9.87 42.30 -34.87
N LYS A 280 -10.12 41.47 -35.88
CA LYS A 280 -9.63 41.73 -37.24
C LYS A 280 -10.28 43.04 -37.69
N SER A 281 -9.47 44.08 -37.85
CA SER A 281 -9.85 45.22 -38.68
C SER A 281 -9.85 44.72 -40.11
N THR A 282 -11.03 44.74 -40.72
CA THR A 282 -11.20 44.89 -42.18
C THR A 282 -10.59 46.20 -42.65
#